data_AF-A0A1V4M2K4-F1
#
_entry.id   AF-A0A1V4M2K4-F1
#
_cell.length_a   1.000
_cell.length_b   1.000
_cell.length_c   1.000
_cell.angle_alpha   90.00
_cell.angle_beta   90.00
_cell.angle_gamma   90.00
#
_symmetry.space_group_name_H-M   'P 1'
#
loop_
_entity.id
_entity.type
_entity.pdbx_description
1 polymer ?
#
loop_
_entity_poly.entity_id
_entity_poly.type
_entity_poly.pdbx_seq_one_letter_code
_entity_poly.pdbx_strand_id
1 'polypeptide(L)'
;MNDSYKSHLGYLMDALNISGRELASAIHTDVSLISKWKNKKRILNYRSPYFSDLVDYFLKVDQTNHYHILKRIFASQEEPIHNLTQLRHSVERFLMDDVSHLNPPSRESSLPMDPTRRVFDYPVRFFRGLEGAREAFEQILDMTVQSSATEKLLFFSQEDLKWLLKDSDFLHSWNNKILEILHQAHEFTLINGVNHRIFLEPESLKHWISFFTHHNVTTFSNNMPCENNHKLTLLIVRDKIVLYSVNYSSDPDDRYTAVYTDPFSVKSYTEIFKNYLKSSQPLFIPFPLARLDGLREKLEGYIREPNNYFIYSFMPNLIHFPPELIVRVLQRHRIQETHITRILEFQAELNALATNSIKILYNIDLYNQLGNLDQIRIETLSYLAGQPVHITRPELREIFESIKEKMRSDSLIQFAFIQEADISLLFPVNLIIASRKFVVTYNPVATREYFLGTDLTTTVAFEYYFDHLWNQVPLIQKNPLYVMDTLDKLIDAL
;
A
#
# COMPACT_ATOMS: atom_id res chain seq x y z
N MET A 1 15.90 26.38 13.64
CA MET A 1 16.79 27.03 14.63
C MET A 1 18.16 26.36 14.50
N ASN A 2 19.27 27.09 14.50
CA ASN A 2 20.61 26.53 14.24
C ASN A 2 21.03 25.57 15.37
N ASP A 3 21.45 24.33 15.07
CA ASP A 3 21.86 23.26 16.01
C ASP A 3 23.10 23.59 16.89
N SER A 4 23.58 24.83 16.87
CA SER A 4 24.76 25.31 17.58
C SER A 4 24.52 25.60 19.09
N TYR A 5 23.27 25.84 19.50
CA TYR A 5 22.98 26.36 20.83
C TYR A 5 22.38 25.30 21.77
N LYS A 6 23.00 25.14 22.94
CA LYS A 6 22.55 24.17 23.95
C LYS A 6 21.30 24.61 24.71
N SER A 7 20.97 25.91 24.81
CA SER A 7 19.72 26.40 25.44
C SER A 7 19.22 27.71 24.82
N HIS A 8 17.92 28.00 24.95
CA HIS A 8 17.30 29.27 24.52
C HIS A 8 17.86 30.49 25.24
N LEU A 9 18.21 30.34 26.53
CA LEU A 9 18.95 31.36 27.26
C LEU A 9 20.31 31.65 26.60
N GLY A 10 21.04 30.61 26.21
CA GLY A 10 22.31 30.76 25.49
C GLY A 10 22.15 31.50 24.17
N TYR A 11 21.10 31.18 23.42
CA TYR A 11 20.79 31.86 22.16
C TYR A 11 20.49 33.36 22.35
N LEU A 12 19.64 33.72 23.34
CA LEU A 12 19.34 35.14 23.61
C LEU A 12 20.57 35.91 24.08
N MET A 13 21.38 35.30 24.95
CA MET A 13 22.63 35.91 25.41
C MET A 13 23.58 36.19 24.25
N ASP A 14 23.76 35.24 23.33
CA ASP A 14 24.67 35.40 22.21
C ASP A 14 24.10 36.39 21.17
N ALA A 15 22.77 36.39 20.94
CA ALA A 15 22.11 37.33 20.03
C ALA A 15 22.11 38.79 20.52
N LEU A 16 22.06 38.99 21.83
CA LEU A 16 22.12 40.32 22.47
C LEU A 16 23.53 40.69 22.95
N ASN A 17 24.54 39.84 22.69
CA ASN A 17 25.93 40.02 23.10
C ASN A 17 26.11 40.21 24.63
N ILE A 18 25.36 39.47 25.43
CA ILE A 18 25.36 39.51 26.90
C ILE A 18 26.29 38.42 27.45
N SER A 19 27.23 38.82 28.31
CA SER A 19 28.10 37.85 28.97
C SER A 19 27.45 37.22 30.21
N GLY A 20 27.87 36.00 30.59
CA GLY A 20 27.34 35.34 31.79
C GLY A 20 27.66 36.07 33.10
N ARG A 21 28.77 36.83 33.17
CA ARG A 21 29.10 37.66 34.34
C ARG A 21 28.20 38.88 34.44
N GLU A 22 27.94 39.51 33.30
CA GLU A 22 27.08 40.68 33.19
C GLU A 22 25.64 40.34 33.58
N LEU A 23 25.09 39.25 33.03
CA LEU A 23 23.75 38.78 33.37
C LEU A 23 23.62 38.41 34.85
N ALA A 24 24.63 37.74 35.41
CA ALA A 24 24.66 37.36 36.82
C ALA A 24 24.66 38.59 37.76
N SER A 25 25.43 39.62 37.41
CA SER A 25 25.46 40.87 38.16
C SER A 25 24.14 41.63 38.07
N ALA A 26 23.46 41.59 36.91
CA ALA A 26 22.23 42.33 36.68
C ALA A 26 21.03 41.76 37.45
N ILE A 27 20.96 40.45 37.63
CA ILE A 27 19.86 39.77 38.35
C ILE A 27 20.27 39.30 39.76
N HIS A 28 21.41 39.79 40.27
CA HIS A 28 21.95 39.47 41.59
C HIS A 28 22.04 37.96 41.89
N THR A 29 22.65 37.21 40.98
CA THR A 29 22.86 35.76 41.11
C THR A 29 24.30 35.32 40.83
N ASP A 30 24.61 34.04 41.05
CA ASP A 30 25.93 33.49 40.78
C ASP A 30 26.16 33.23 39.29
N VAL A 31 27.34 33.61 38.79
CA VAL A 31 27.79 33.31 37.41
C VAL A 31 27.73 31.80 37.11
N SER A 32 27.96 30.96 38.13
CA SER A 32 27.89 29.51 38.00
C SER A 32 26.45 29.02 37.72
N LEU A 33 25.42 29.72 38.21
CA LEU A 33 24.02 29.41 37.97
C LEU A 33 23.62 29.75 36.53
N ILE A 34 24.02 30.94 36.05
CA ILE A 34 23.84 31.34 34.64
C ILE A 34 24.50 30.32 33.70
N SER A 35 25.73 29.89 34.00
CA SER A 35 26.44 28.89 33.19
C SER A 35 25.71 27.54 33.17
N LYS A 36 25.09 27.12 34.29
CA LYS A 36 24.28 25.91 34.35
C LYS A 36 23.00 26.03 33.50
N TRP A 37 22.33 27.17 33.49
CA TRP A 37 21.17 27.42 32.63
C TRP A 37 21.54 27.53 31.13
N LYS A 38 22.64 28.22 30.80
CA LYS A 38 23.15 28.33 29.40
C LYS A 38 23.49 26.97 28.79
N ASN A 39 23.95 26.01 29.60
CA ASN A 39 24.38 24.70 29.14
C ASN A 39 23.37 23.56 29.41
N LYS A 40 22.11 23.85 29.74
CA LYS A 40 21.07 22.86 30.13
C LYS A 40 21.46 21.92 31.29
N LYS A 41 22.47 22.28 32.11
CA LYS A 41 22.84 21.51 33.32
C LYS A 41 21.86 21.75 34.48
N ARG A 42 21.03 22.79 34.39
CA ARG A 42 19.90 23.06 35.28
C ARG A 42 18.77 23.68 34.46
N ILE A 43 17.53 23.27 34.73
CA ILE A 43 16.34 23.82 34.06
C ILE A 43 16.05 25.22 34.64
N LEU A 44 15.81 26.19 33.76
CA LEU A 44 15.31 27.51 34.14
C LEU A 44 13.79 27.43 34.27
N ASN A 45 13.26 27.53 35.48
CA ASN A 45 11.83 27.42 35.76
C ASN A 45 11.20 28.81 35.88
N TYR A 46 9.98 29.00 35.35
CA TYR A 46 9.22 30.24 35.46
C TYR A 46 8.91 30.66 36.92
N ARG A 47 8.89 29.69 37.86
CA ARG A 47 8.75 29.93 39.30
C ARG A 47 10.07 30.34 39.98
N SER A 48 11.17 30.41 39.23
CA SER A 48 12.43 30.89 39.78
C SER A 48 12.29 32.37 40.16
N PRO A 49 12.81 32.80 41.33
CA PRO A 49 12.78 34.21 41.70
C PRO A 49 13.51 35.10 40.69
N TYR A 50 14.44 34.53 39.91
CA TYR A 50 15.25 35.25 38.92
C TYR A 50 14.59 35.31 37.52
N PHE A 51 13.45 34.65 37.30
CA PHE A 51 12.88 34.51 35.95
C PHE A 51 12.36 35.85 35.41
N SER A 52 11.63 36.61 36.23
CA SER A 52 11.15 37.93 35.82
C SER A 52 12.32 38.88 35.56
N ASP A 53 13.32 38.87 36.44
CA ASP A 53 14.49 39.73 36.33
C ASP A 53 15.30 39.45 35.05
N LEU A 54 15.38 38.18 34.62
CA LEU A 54 15.99 37.80 33.33
C LEU A 54 15.25 38.42 32.15
N VAL A 55 13.92 38.29 32.14
CA VAL A 55 13.06 38.81 31.06
C VAL A 55 13.16 40.32 30.99
N ASP A 56 13.04 40.99 32.12
CA ASP A 56 13.09 42.45 32.21
C ASP A 56 14.48 42.97 31.81
N TYR A 57 15.55 42.23 32.13
CA TYR A 57 16.89 42.56 31.68
C TYR A 57 17.07 42.43 30.16
N PHE A 58 16.57 41.36 29.52
CA PHE A 58 16.66 41.23 28.06
C PHE A 58 15.89 42.34 27.33
N LEU A 59 14.71 42.70 27.82
CA LEU A 59 13.94 43.83 27.29
C LEU A 59 14.70 45.15 27.45
N LYS A 60 15.31 45.37 28.62
CA LYS A 60 16.11 46.57 28.91
C LYS A 60 17.34 46.67 28.00
N VAL A 61 18.03 45.56 27.74
CA VAL A 61 19.21 45.55 26.85
C VAL A 61 18.81 45.84 25.41
N ASP A 62 17.71 45.26 24.92
CA ASP A 62 17.28 45.50 23.54
C ASP A 62 16.53 46.84 23.36
N GLN A 63 16.13 47.50 24.44
CA GLN A 63 15.51 48.83 24.41
C GLN A 63 16.41 49.86 23.70
N THR A 64 17.74 49.77 23.87
CA THR A 64 18.69 50.66 23.18
C THR A 64 18.70 50.47 21.67
N ASN A 65 18.26 49.30 21.19
CA ASN A 65 18.09 48.99 19.77
C ASN A 65 16.62 49.06 19.34
N HIS A 66 15.77 49.79 20.07
CA HIS A 66 14.33 49.89 19.80
C HIS A 66 13.62 48.53 19.65
N TYR A 67 14.10 47.51 20.37
CA TYR A 67 13.59 46.14 20.36
C TYR A 67 13.72 45.40 19.01
N HIS A 68 14.59 45.89 18.11
CA HIS A 68 14.74 45.31 16.78
C HIS A 68 15.31 43.88 16.81
N ILE A 69 16.22 43.57 17.74
CA ILE A 69 16.87 42.26 17.77
C ILE A 69 15.86 41.20 18.23
N LEU A 70 15.13 41.47 19.31
CA LEU A 70 14.09 40.58 19.83
C LEU A 70 12.92 40.45 18.83
N LYS A 71 12.44 41.55 18.25
CA LYS A 71 11.39 41.48 17.23
C LYS A 71 11.80 40.65 16.00
N ARG A 72 13.06 40.74 15.58
CA ARG A 72 13.60 39.91 14.49
C ARG A 72 13.66 38.43 14.88
N ILE A 73 14.04 38.11 16.10
CA ILE A 73 14.07 36.73 16.61
C ILE A 73 12.65 36.12 16.59
N PHE A 74 11.63 36.92 16.88
CA PHE A 74 10.23 36.46 16.95
C PHE A 74 9.40 36.77 15.69
N ALA A 75 10.02 37.24 14.59
CA ALA A 75 9.32 37.68 13.39
C ALA A 75 8.58 36.56 12.64
N SER A 76 8.88 35.29 12.93
CA SER A 76 8.23 34.12 12.32
C SER A 76 6.97 33.64 13.06
N GLN A 77 6.47 34.39 14.05
CA GLN A 77 5.23 34.05 14.76
C GLN A 77 4.01 34.57 13.98
N GLU A 78 2.91 33.81 14.03
CA GLU A 78 1.68 34.07 13.24
C GLU A 78 1.02 35.42 13.53
N GLU A 79 1.34 36.07 14.65
CA GLU A 79 0.88 37.42 14.99
C GLU A 79 2.03 38.42 15.10
N PRO A 80 1.95 39.60 14.45
CA PRO A 80 2.97 40.64 14.58
C PRO A 80 3.03 41.19 16.02
N ILE A 81 4.23 41.44 16.55
CA ILE A 81 4.40 42.03 17.88
C ILE A 81 4.13 43.54 17.80
N HIS A 82 2.97 43.96 18.32
CA HIS A 82 2.47 45.33 18.26
C HIS A 82 2.81 46.16 19.51
N ASN A 83 3.06 45.55 20.66
CA ASN A 83 3.36 46.25 21.90
C ASN A 83 4.40 45.54 22.80
N LEU A 84 4.86 46.23 23.85
CA LEU A 84 5.87 45.71 24.79
C LEU A 84 5.39 44.54 25.63
N THR A 85 4.10 44.49 25.96
CA THR A 85 3.51 43.37 26.69
C THR A 85 3.57 42.08 25.89
N GLN A 86 3.26 42.15 24.59
CA GLN A 86 3.38 41.01 23.66
C GLN A 86 4.84 40.59 23.48
N LEU A 87 5.77 41.54 23.41
CA LEU A 87 7.20 41.25 23.32
C LEU A 87 7.69 40.55 24.60
N ARG A 88 7.27 41.02 25.77
CA ARG A 88 7.58 40.41 27.07
C ARG A 88 7.10 38.96 27.12
N HIS A 89 5.84 38.71 26.78
CA HIS A 89 5.29 37.35 26.71
C HIS A 89 6.04 36.46 25.71
N SER A 90 6.52 37.02 24.60
CA SER A 90 7.30 36.27 23.61
C SER A 90 8.66 35.84 24.15
N VAL A 91 9.36 36.74 24.87
CA VAL A 91 10.63 36.42 25.56
C VAL A 91 10.41 35.40 26.67
N GLU A 92 9.34 35.55 27.47
CA GLU A 92 8.95 34.60 28.51
C GLU A 92 8.73 33.20 27.94
N ARG A 93 7.89 33.08 26.90
CA ARG A 93 7.61 31.81 26.24
C ARG A 93 8.88 31.17 25.68
N PHE A 94 9.71 31.97 24.99
CA PHE A 94 10.95 31.48 24.39
C PHE A 94 11.95 30.96 25.43
N LEU A 95 12.03 31.61 26.61
CA LEU A 95 12.86 31.14 27.72
C LEU A 95 12.29 29.90 28.42
N MET A 96 10.98 29.64 28.31
CA MET A 96 10.29 28.50 28.91
C MET A 96 10.32 27.23 28.05
N ASP A 97 10.53 27.33 26.74
CA ASP A 97 10.52 26.16 25.85
C ASP A 97 11.69 25.21 26.17
N ASP A 98 11.43 24.18 26.99
CA ASP A 98 12.22 22.95 27.00
C ASP A 98 11.54 21.95 26.09
N VAL A 99 12.30 21.34 25.17
CA VAL A 99 11.81 20.44 24.11
C VAL A 99 11.20 19.14 24.69
N SER A 100 11.26 18.95 26.02
CA SER A 100 10.69 17.83 26.76
C SER A 100 9.30 18.05 27.35
N HIS A 101 8.68 19.23 27.18
CA HIS A 101 7.31 19.49 27.63
C HIS A 101 6.46 20.21 26.58
N LEU A 102 6.34 19.61 25.39
CA LEU A 102 5.14 19.76 24.57
C LEU A 102 3.97 19.03 25.24
N ASN A 103 3.56 19.50 26.42
CA ASN A 103 2.14 19.47 26.71
C ASN A 103 1.54 20.55 25.82
N PRO A 104 0.50 20.25 25.02
CA PRO A 104 -0.16 21.28 24.22
C PRO A 104 -0.52 22.43 25.15
N PRO A 105 -0.46 23.70 24.67
CA PRO A 105 -0.93 24.81 25.48
C PRO A 105 -2.33 24.46 25.95
N SER A 106 -2.54 24.40 27.26
CA SER A 106 -3.86 24.57 27.85
C SER A 106 -4.30 26.00 27.52
N ARG A 107 -4.62 26.25 26.26
CA ARG A 107 -5.59 27.25 25.89
C ARG A 107 -6.87 26.73 26.52
N GLU A 108 -7.25 27.31 27.64
CA GLU A 108 -8.67 27.48 27.94
C GLU A 108 -9.28 28.36 26.83
N SER A 109 -9.37 27.82 25.62
CA SER A 109 -10.46 28.13 24.72
C SER A 109 -11.51 27.06 24.95
N SER A 110 -11.96 26.92 26.20
CA SER A 110 -13.24 26.26 26.44
C SER A 110 -14.27 27.14 25.76
N LEU A 111 -14.74 26.70 24.59
CA LEU A 111 -16.06 27.12 24.10
C LEU A 111 -16.99 27.07 25.31
N PRO A 112 -17.79 28.11 25.61
CA PRO A 112 -18.57 28.18 26.84
C PRO A 112 -19.32 26.86 27.05
N MET A 113 -19.00 26.16 28.14
CA MET A 113 -19.61 24.88 28.48
C MET A 113 -21.06 25.14 28.89
N ASP A 114 -21.96 24.92 27.95
CA ASP A 114 -23.39 24.80 28.23
C ASP A 114 -23.64 23.38 28.78
N PRO A 115 -24.17 23.21 30.01
CA PRO A 115 -24.47 21.92 30.61
C PRO A 115 -25.45 21.06 29.79
N THR A 116 -26.12 21.64 28.80
CA THR A 116 -27.04 20.95 27.88
C THR A 116 -26.36 20.37 26.63
N ARG A 117 -25.07 20.70 26.39
CA ARG A 117 -24.35 20.26 25.19
C ARG A 117 -23.63 18.93 25.39
N ARG A 118 -23.88 17.99 24.46
CA ARG A 118 -23.18 16.69 24.31
C ARG A 118 -21.78 16.89 23.69
N VAL A 119 -20.93 17.68 24.34
CA VAL A 119 -19.56 17.99 23.87
C VAL A 119 -18.56 17.13 24.64
N PHE A 120 -17.60 16.55 23.93
CA PHE A 120 -16.52 15.73 24.49
C PHE A 120 -15.19 16.19 23.92
N ASP A 121 -14.18 16.30 24.78
CA ASP A 121 -12.81 16.62 24.39
C ASP A 121 -11.98 15.33 24.33
N TYR A 122 -11.35 15.08 23.18
CA TYR A 122 -10.46 13.94 22.97
C TYR A 122 -9.12 14.41 22.39
N PRO A 123 -7.98 13.81 22.80
CA PRO A 123 -6.70 14.08 22.21
C PRO A 123 -6.65 13.56 20.77
N VAL A 124 -6.16 14.38 19.84
CA VAL A 124 -5.94 14.03 18.44
C VAL A 124 -4.47 14.22 18.12
N ARG A 125 -3.87 13.25 17.42
CA ARG A 125 -2.49 13.37 16.93
C ARG A 125 -2.52 13.86 15.49
N PHE A 126 -1.72 14.89 15.20
CA PHE A 126 -1.54 15.42 13.86
C PHE A 126 -0.12 15.16 13.37
N PHE A 127 -0.03 14.68 12.15
CA PHE A 127 1.20 14.48 11.42
C PHE A 127 1.19 15.40 10.20
N ARG A 128 2.36 15.95 9.86
CA ARG A 128 2.50 16.95 8.80
C ARG A 128 3.35 16.40 7.67
N GLY A 129 2.96 16.73 6.44
CA GLY A 129 3.70 16.37 5.23
C GLY A 129 3.61 14.89 4.90
N LEU A 130 4.28 14.50 3.81
CA LEU A 130 4.24 13.11 3.33
C LEU A 130 4.84 12.13 4.34
N GLU A 131 6.00 12.47 4.92
CA GLU A 131 6.69 11.62 5.89
C GLU A 131 5.86 11.41 7.17
N GLY A 132 5.20 12.46 7.67
CA GLY A 132 4.29 12.32 8.81
C GLY A 132 3.09 11.42 8.48
N ALA A 133 2.54 11.51 7.27
CA ALA A 133 1.48 10.61 6.85
C ALA A 133 1.96 9.15 6.81
N ARG A 134 3.15 8.89 6.24
CA ARG A 134 3.79 7.57 6.18
C ARG A 134 4.00 6.99 7.58
N GLU A 135 4.52 7.79 8.51
CA GLU A 135 4.70 7.39 9.92
C GLU A 135 3.35 7.00 10.55
N ALA A 136 2.30 7.79 10.33
CA ALA A 136 0.96 7.49 10.85
C ALA A 136 0.38 6.18 10.28
N PHE A 137 0.60 5.94 8.98
CA PHE A 137 0.22 4.68 8.32
C PHE A 137 0.97 3.49 8.93
N GLU A 138 2.29 3.58 9.07
CA GLU A 138 3.11 2.52 9.64
C GLU A 138 2.70 2.18 11.07
N GLN A 139 2.43 3.18 11.92
CA GLN A 139 1.98 2.94 13.29
C GLN A 139 0.68 2.13 13.35
N ILE A 140 -0.25 2.37 12.42
CA ILE A 140 -1.51 1.61 12.36
C ILE A 140 -1.29 0.19 11.85
N LEU A 141 -0.43 0.01 10.84
CA LEU A 141 -0.07 -1.32 10.35
C LEU A 141 0.66 -2.14 11.43
N ASP A 142 1.59 -1.53 12.17
CA ASP A 142 2.31 -2.17 13.29
C ASP A 142 1.35 -2.59 14.40
N MET A 143 0.42 -1.72 14.77
CA MET A 143 -0.63 -2.05 15.75
C MET A 143 -1.49 -3.23 15.27
N THR A 144 -1.76 -3.31 13.96
CA THR A 144 -2.56 -4.39 13.38
C THR A 144 -1.80 -5.71 13.43
N VAL A 145 -0.52 -5.72 13.01
CA VAL A 145 0.38 -6.88 13.06
C VAL A 145 0.56 -7.42 14.48
N GLN A 146 0.55 -6.53 15.48
CA GLN A 146 0.66 -6.91 16.89
C GLN A 146 -0.67 -7.40 17.49
N SER A 147 -1.79 -7.32 16.76
CA SER A 147 -3.09 -7.73 17.28
C SER A 147 -3.20 -9.25 17.32
N SER A 148 -3.61 -9.78 18.48
CA SER A 148 -3.93 -11.20 18.62
C SER A 148 -5.33 -11.56 18.09
N ALA A 149 -6.15 -10.56 17.74
CA ALA A 149 -7.50 -10.75 17.26
C ALA A 149 -7.61 -10.41 15.78
N THR A 150 -8.44 -11.13 15.03
CA THR A 150 -8.69 -10.83 13.62
C THR A 150 -9.35 -9.46 13.46
N GLU A 151 -8.56 -8.48 13.04
CA GLU A 151 -9.01 -7.13 12.72
C GLU A 151 -9.65 -7.01 11.33
N LYS A 152 -10.48 -5.97 11.19
CA LYS A 152 -11.02 -5.54 9.90
C LYS A 152 -10.56 -4.12 9.58
N LEU A 153 -9.80 -4.00 8.51
CA LEU A 153 -9.24 -2.77 8.01
C LEU A 153 -10.09 -2.23 6.86
N LEU A 154 -10.46 -0.95 6.94
CA LEU A 154 -11.20 -0.25 5.90
C LEU A 154 -10.27 0.83 5.33
N PHE A 155 -9.95 0.74 4.04
CA PHE A 155 -9.04 1.66 3.38
C PHE A 155 -9.75 2.34 2.20
N PHE A 156 -9.73 3.66 2.17
CA PHE A 156 -10.25 4.48 1.08
C PHE A 156 -9.21 5.52 0.71
N SER A 157 -8.90 5.66 -0.57
CA SER A 157 -7.99 6.69 -1.07
C SER A 157 -8.52 7.29 -2.36
N GLN A 158 -8.55 8.62 -2.41
CA GLN A 158 -8.73 9.42 -3.63
C GLN A 158 -7.39 9.87 -4.23
N GLU A 159 -6.29 9.67 -3.49
CA GLU A 159 -4.94 9.94 -3.96
C GLU A 159 -4.45 8.86 -4.93
N ASP A 160 -3.62 9.27 -5.89
CA ASP A 160 -2.77 8.30 -6.57
C ASP A 160 -1.79 7.73 -5.54
N LEU A 161 -1.60 6.41 -5.53
CA LEU A 161 -0.74 5.73 -4.57
C LEU A 161 0.76 5.92 -4.88
N LYS A 162 1.12 6.89 -5.75
CA LYS A 162 2.53 7.19 -6.05
C LYS A 162 3.30 7.60 -4.82
N TRP A 163 2.63 8.21 -3.84
CA TRP A 163 3.23 8.55 -2.56
C TRP A 163 3.72 7.32 -1.77
N LEU A 164 3.10 6.15 -1.97
CA LEU A 164 3.57 4.86 -1.44
C LEU A 164 4.80 4.36 -2.21
N LEU A 165 4.81 4.54 -3.53
CA LEU A 165 5.79 3.94 -4.45
C LEU A 165 7.10 4.73 -4.61
N LYS A 166 7.15 6.01 -4.21
CA LYS A 166 8.31 6.89 -4.40
C LYS A 166 9.55 6.51 -3.58
N ASP A 167 9.37 5.71 -2.54
CA ASP A 167 10.43 5.32 -1.61
C ASP A 167 10.48 3.80 -1.53
N SER A 168 11.59 3.23 -1.98
CA SER A 168 11.76 1.77 -2.06
C SER A 168 11.80 1.11 -0.69
N ASP A 169 12.36 1.79 0.31
CA ASP A 169 12.51 1.25 1.66
C ASP A 169 11.15 1.23 2.36
N PHE A 170 10.40 2.33 2.21
CA PHE A 170 9.03 2.41 2.67
C PHE A 170 8.12 1.40 1.98
N LEU A 171 8.22 1.25 0.66
CA LEU A 171 7.43 0.27 -0.09
C LEU A 171 7.75 -1.16 0.35
N HIS A 172 9.02 -1.47 0.61
CA HIS A 172 9.43 -2.78 1.12
C HIS A 172 8.87 -3.04 2.53
N SER A 173 8.99 -2.06 3.44
CA SER A 173 8.38 -2.10 4.79
C SER A 173 6.87 -2.34 4.71
N TRP A 174 6.17 -1.58 3.86
CA TRP A 174 4.73 -1.70 3.65
C TRP A 174 4.34 -3.08 3.13
N ASN A 175 5.03 -3.58 2.10
CA ASN A 175 4.77 -4.91 1.52
C ASN A 175 4.91 -6.01 2.56
N ASN A 176 5.97 -5.99 3.37
CA ASN A 176 6.21 -6.99 4.42
C ASN A 176 5.09 -6.96 5.47
N LYS A 177 4.68 -5.77 5.93
CA LYS A 177 3.59 -5.63 6.90
C LYS A 177 2.26 -6.11 6.34
N ILE A 178 1.94 -5.77 5.09
CA ILE A 178 0.71 -6.23 4.44
C ILE A 178 0.70 -7.75 4.31
N LEU A 179 1.81 -8.36 3.89
CA LEU A 179 1.91 -9.82 3.83
C LEU A 179 1.66 -10.45 5.20
N GLU A 180 2.29 -9.93 6.26
CA GLU A 180 2.08 -10.41 7.63
C GLU A 180 0.61 -10.28 8.07
N ILE A 181 -0.02 -9.14 7.81
CA ILE A 181 -1.42 -8.89 8.12
C ILE A 181 -2.33 -9.90 7.40
N LEU A 182 -2.06 -10.17 6.12
CA LEU A 182 -2.82 -11.16 5.33
C LEU A 182 -2.59 -12.59 5.84
N HIS A 183 -1.36 -12.94 6.27
CA HIS A 183 -1.03 -14.22 6.88
C HIS A 183 -1.74 -14.44 8.22
N GLN A 184 -1.93 -13.39 9.02
CA GLN A 184 -2.67 -13.41 10.29
C GLN A 184 -4.21 -13.44 10.09
N ALA A 185 -4.67 -13.61 8.85
CA ALA A 185 -6.07 -13.68 8.46
C ALA A 185 -6.90 -12.42 8.76
N HIS A 186 -6.26 -11.26 8.90
CA HIS A 186 -6.96 -9.97 8.97
C HIS A 186 -7.69 -9.67 7.65
N GLU A 187 -8.84 -9.01 7.76
CA GLU A 187 -9.69 -8.66 6.61
C GLU A 187 -9.43 -7.23 6.17
N PHE A 188 -9.34 -7.00 4.86
CA PHE A 188 -9.30 -5.67 4.26
C PHE A 188 -10.54 -5.41 3.40
N THR A 189 -11.08 -4.20 3.51
CA THR A 189 -12.04 -3.66 2.54
C THR A 189 -11.47 -2.38 1.96
N LEU A 190 -11.16 -2.41 0.67
CA LEU A 190 -10.55 -1.31 -0.06
C LEU A 190 -11.57 -0.66 -0.98
N ILE A 191 -11.64 0.67 -0.96
CA ILE A 191 -12.35 1.47 -1.94
C ILE A 191 -11.32 2.35 -2.67
N ASN A 192 -11.16 2.11 -3.97
CA ASN A 192 -10.33 2.95 -4.84
C ASN A 192 -11.17 4.09 -5.42
N GLY A 193 -10.77 5.33 -5.17
CA GLY A 193 -11.39 6.52 -5.77
C GLY A 193 -11.02 6.69 -7.25
N VAL A 194 -11.92 7.35 -8.01
CA VAL A 194 -11.99 7.55 -9.49
C VAL A 194 -10.69 7.70 -10.29
N ASN A 195 -9.56 8.04 -9.68
CA ASN A 195 -8.27 8.06 -10.38
C ASN A 195 -7.63 6.67 -10.40
N HIS A 196 -8.26 5.75 -11.14
CA HIS A 196 -7.72 4.46 -11.58
C HIS A 196 -6.38 4.54 -12.35
N ARG A 197 -5.75 5.72 -12.41
CA ARG A 197 -4.39 5.93 -12.94
C ARG A 197 -3.34 5.06 -12.25
N ILE A 198 -3.60 4.60 -11.02
CA ILE A 198 -2.74 3.63 -10.33
C ILE A 198 -2.62 2.33 -11.13
N PHE A 199 -3.69 1.92 -11.82
CA PHE A 199 -3.68 0.75 -12.69
C PHE A 199 -3.06 1.03 -14.08
N LEU A 200 -2.93 2.30 -14.47
CA LEU A 200 -2.38 2.68 -15.77
C LEU A 200 -0.84 2.79 -15.80
N GLU A 201 -0.16 2.57 -14.67
CA GLU A 201 1.30 2.45 -14.64
C GLU A 201 1.69 0.99 -14.29
N PRO A 202 2.41 0.28 -15.18
CA PRO A 202 2.69 -1.15 -15.01
C PRO A 202 3.48 -1.44 -13.72
N GLU A 203 4.43 -0.54 -13.40
CA GLU A 203 5.24 -0.57 -12.18
C GLU A 203 4.40 -0.46 -10.91
N SER A 204 3.26 0.23 -10.95
CA SER A 204 2.35 0.28 -9.81
C SER A 204 1.59 -1.04 -9.70
N LEU A 205 1.07 -1.53 -10.82
CA LEU A 205 0.15 -2.67 -10.83
C LEU A 205 0.79 -3.95 -10.26
N LYS A 206 2.08 -4.22 -10.50
CA LYS A 206 2.77 -5.40 -9.96
C LYS A 206 2.73 -5.51 -8.42
N HIS A 207 2.73 -4.37 -7.71
CA HIS A 207 2.66 -4.36 -6.25
C HIS A 207 1.24 -4.62 -5.72
N TRP A 208 0.23 -4.43 -6.56
CA TRP A 208 -1.17 -4.46 -6.13
C TRP A 208 -1.96 -5.66 -6.62
N ILE A 209 -1.60 -6.28 -7.75
CA ILE A 209 -2.32 -7.45 -8.30
C ILE A 209 -2.47 -8.53 -7.24
N SER A 210 -1.35 -8.91 -6.61
CA SER A 210 -1.35 -9.91 -5.55
C SER A 210 -2.29 -9.46 -4.42
N PHE A 211 -2.13 -8.25 -3.88
CA PHE A 211 -2.95 -7.75 -2.79
C PHE A 211 -4.47 -7.75 -3.10
N PHE A 212 -4.89 -7.24 -4.27
CA PHE A 212 -6.31 -7.16 -4.66
C PHE A 212 -6.98 -8.52 -4.86
N THR A 213 -6.19 -9.58 -5.00
CA THR A 213 -6.64 -10.92 -5.34
C THR A 213 -6.41 -11.90 -4.18
N HIS A 214 -6.20 -11.37 -2.98
CA HIS A 214 -6.12 -12.17 -1.78
C HIS A 214 -7.53 -12.41 -1.20
N HIS A 215 -7.82 -13.63 -0.74
CA HIS A 215 -9.15 -14.02 -0.23
C HIS A 215 -9.67 -13.18 0.95
N ASN A 216 -8.76 -12.60 1.75
CA ASN A 216 -9.11 -11.70 2.84
C ASN A 216 -9.26 -10.22 2.43
N VAL A 217 -9.13 -9.90 1.14
CA VAL A 217 -9.18 -8.54 0.61
C VAL A 217 -10.39 -8.40 -0.30
N THR A 218 -11.28 -7.47 0.05
CA THR A 218 -12.42 -7.11 -0.80
C THR A 218 -12.20 -5.73 -1.38
N THR A 219 -12.13 -5.63 -2.70
CA THR A 219 -11.83 -4.38 -3.42
C THR A 219 -13.06 -3.82 -4.13
N PHE A 220 -13.24 -2.52 -4.04
CA PHE A 220 -14.30 -1.76 -4.68
C PHE A 220 -13.74 -0.59 -5.47
N SER A 221 -14.42 -0.24 -6.54
CA SER A 221 -14.23 0.96 -7.33
C SER A 221 -15.34 1.96 -7.02
N ASN A 222 -14.96 3.18 -6.66
CA ASN A 222 -15.90 4.28 -6.51
C ASN A 222 -15.74 5.26 -7.67
N ASN A 223 -16.80 5.42 -8.48
CA ASN A 223 -16.82 6.27 -9.67
C ASN A 223 -17.40 7.67 -9.40
N MET A 224 -17.56 8.10 -8.14
CA MET A 224 -18.13 9.41 -7.82
C MET A 224 -17.17 10.52 -8.24
N PRO A 225 -17.55 11.40 -9.18
CA PRO A 225 -16.66 12.44 -9.69
C PRO A 225 -16.08 13.26 -8.53
N CYS A 226 -14.75 13.27 -8.43
CA CYS A 226 -14.07 14.14 -7.48
C CYS A 226 -13.87 15.50 -8.17
N GLU A 227 -14.82 16.42 -8.01
CA GLU A 227 -14.70 17.80 -8.49
C GLU A 227 -13.75 18.65 -7.63
N ASN A 228 -13.25 18.09 -6.52
CA ASN A 228 -12.50 18.81 -5.52
C ASN A 228 -10.99 18.75 -5.75
N ASN A 229 -10.31 19.88 -5.52
CA ASN A 229 -8.84 19.96 -5.50
C ASN A 229 -8.20 19.24 -4.31
N HIS A 230 -8.99 18.75 -3.35
CA HIS A 230 -8.49 17.99 -2.21
C HIS A 230 -8.72 16.49 -2.40
N LYS A 231 -7.74 15.69 -2.00
CA LYS A 231 -7.81 14.23 -2.06
C LYS A 231 -7.84 13.66 -0.65
N LEU A 232 -8.89 12.89 -0.34
CA LEU A 232 -9.08 12.24 0.96
C LEU A 232 -8.45 10.84 0.97
N THR A 233 -7.80 10.51 2.08
CA THR A 233 -7.37 9.16 2.42
C THR A 233 -7.86 8.80 3.83
N LEU A 234 -8.51 7.64 3.96
CA LEU A 234 -9.00 7.06 5.22
C LEU A 234 -8.39 5.67 5.40
N LEU A 235 -7.80 5.41 6.56
CA LEU A 235 -7.47 4.05 7.02
C LEU A 235 -8.10 3.84 8.40
N ILE A 236 -8.97 2.83 8.52
CA ILE A 236 -9.72 2.56 9.74
C ILE A 236 -9.44 1.12 10.16
N VAL A 237 -8.98 0.92 11.40
CA VAL A 237 -9.10 -0.38 12.06
C VAL A 237 -10.38 -0.34 12.87
N ARG A 238 -11.33 -1.19 12.50
CA ARG A 238 -12.71 -1.13 12.98
C ARG A 238 -12.76 -1.04 14.52
N ASP A 239 -13.56 -0.09 15.01
CA ASP A 239 -13.82 0.15 16.44
C ASP A 239 -12.58 0.54 17.28
N LYS A 240 -11.42 0.84 16.65
CA LYS A 240 -10.15 1.13 17.34
C LYS A 240 -9.53 2.47 16.98
N ILE A 241 -9.24 2.69 15.69
CA ILE A 241 -8.44 3.84 15.25
C ILE A 241 -8.83 4.23 13.83
N VAL A 242 -8.77 5.53 13.56
CA VAL A 242 -8.90 6.07 12.20
C VAL A 242 -7.78 7.07 11.93
N LEU A 243 -7.15 6.88 10.77
CA LEU A 243 -6.33 7.85 10.10
C LEU A 243 -7.17 8.57 9.06
N TYR A 244 -7.17 9.89 9.14
CA TYR A 244 -7.81 10.81 8.21
C TYR A 244 -6.73 11.72 7.64
N SER A 245 -6.49 11.63 6.34
CA SER A 245 -5.51 12.48 5.65
C SER A 245 -6.17 13.22 4.51
N VAL A 246 -5.89 14.51 4.41
CA VAL A 246 -6.31 15.32 3.27
C VAL A 246 -5.10 16.00 2.67
N ASN A 247 -4.91 15.78 1.38
CA ASN A 247 -4.00 16.58 0.57
C ASN A 247 -4.78 17.73 -0.07
N TYR A 248 -4.34 18.96 0.14
CA TYR A 248 -5.02 20.17 -0.32
C TYR A 248 -4.49 20.72 -1.66
N SER A 249 -3.36 20.21 -2.15
CA SER A 249 -2.71 20.70 -3.36
C SER A 249 -2.12 19.56 -4.20
N SER A 250 -1.40 19.90 -5.27
CA SER A 250 -0.61 18.92 -6.02
C SER A 250 0.68 18.51 -5.30
N ASP A 251 1.10 19.29 -4.29
CA ASP A 251 2.27 19.00 -3.47
C ASP A 251 1.95 17.91 -2.45
N PRO A 252 2.65 16.76 -2.46
CA PRO A 252 2.47 15.75 -1.42
C PRO A 252 2.75 16.24 0.00
N ASP A 253 3.54 17.30 0.19
CA ASP A 253 3.85 17.83 1.53
C ASP A 253 2.79 18.80 2.07
N ASP A 254 1.88 19.28 1.23
CA ASP A 254 0.71 20.09 1.63
C ASP A 254 -0.44 19.20 2.13
N ARG A 255 -0.12 18.30 3.07
CA ARG A 255 -1.08 17.42 3.73
C ARG A 255 -0.97 17.51 5.24
N TYR A 256 -2.12 17.29 5.88
CA TYR A 256 -2.21 16.97 7.29
C TYR A 256 -2.91 15.63 7.46
N THR A 257 -2.35 14.82 8.34
CA THR A 257 -2.89 13.52 8.70
C THR A 257 -3.26 13.54 10.18
N ALA A 258 -4.54 13.36 10.48
CA ALA A 258 -5.07 13.27 11.83
C ALA A 258 -5.33 11.80 12.18
N VAL A 259 -4.96 11.43 13.41
CA VAL A 259 -5.21 10.09 13.96
C VAL A 259 -6.11 10.20 15.18
N TYR A 260 -7.27 9.55 15.10
CA TYR A 260 -8.28 9.53 16.15
C TYR A 260 -8.43 8.12 16.71
N THR A 261 -8.46 8.02 18.04
CA THR A 261 -8.71 6.76 18.77
C THR A 261 -9.99 6.82 19.58
N ASP A 262 -10.71 7.95 19.56
CA ASP A 262 -11.95 8.07 20.30
C ASP A 262 -13.11 7.35 19.58
N PRO A 263 -14.04 6.73 20.33
CA PRO A 263 -15.12 5.96 19.73
C PRO A 263 -16.06 6.77 18.83
N PHE A 264 -16.22 8.07 19.07
CA PHE A 264 -17.15 8.91 18.30
C PHE A 264 -16.60 9.21 16.91
N SER A 265 -15.33 9.61 16.82
CA SER A 265 -14.64 9.84 15.55
C SER A 265 -14.52 8.54 14.76
N VAL A 266 -14.07 7.45 15.38
CA VAL A 266 -13.97 6.14 14.72
C VAL A 266 -15.31 5.72 14.13
N LYS A 267 -16.41 5.85 14.89
CA LYS A 267 -17.75 5.55 14.39
C LYS A 267 -18.16 6.48 13.25
N SER A 268 -17.94 7.79 13.39
CA SER A 268 -18.29 8.80 12.39
C SER A 268 -17.60 8.54 11.05
N TYR A 269 -16.27 8.38 11.05
CA TYR A 269 -15.50 8.10 9.84
C TYR A 269 -15.80 6.70 9.26
N THR A 270 -16.15 5.72 10.09
CA THR A 270 -16.64 4.41 9.62
C THR A 270 -17.97 4.56 8.86
N GLU A 271 -18.89 5.41 9.32
CA GLU A 271 -20.14 5.66 8.58
C GLU A 271 -19.90 6.44 7.28
N ILE A 272 -18.93 7.37 7.26
CA ILE A 272 -18.48 8.04 6.04
C ILE A 272 -17.96 7.00 5.03
N PHE A 273 -17.07 6.10 5.46
CA PHE A 273 -16.56 5.01 4.63
C PHE A 273 -17.71 4.14 4.07
N LYS A 274 -18.67 3.74 4.92
CA LYS A 274 -19.82 2.94 4.48
C LYS A 274 -20.67 3.65 3.43
N ASN A 275 -20.79 4.98 3.49
CA ASN A 275 -21.51 5.74 2.48
C ASN A 275 -20.78 5.74 1.12
N TYR A 276 -19.45 5.84 1.12
CA TYR A 276 -18.67 5.58 -0.10
C TYR A 276 -18.87 4.16 -0.60
N LEU A 277 -18.85 3.16 0.30
CA LEU A 277 -19.04 1.77 -0.07
C LEU A 277 -20.39 1.52 -0.77
N LYS A 278 -21.48 2.11 -0.27
CA LYS A 278 -22.83 2.00 -0.88
C LYS A 278 -22.90 2.50 -2.32
N SER A 279 -22.05 3.46 -2.70
CA SER A 279 -21.99 4.01 -4.06
C SER A 279 -20.88 3.37 -4.91
N SER A 280 -20.20 2.37 -4.38
CA SER A 280 -19.09 1.68 -5.06
C SER A 280 -19.53 0.38 -5.69
N GLN A 281 -18.77 -0.08 -6.69
CA GLN A 281 -18.96 -1.37 -7.35
C GLN A 281 -17.78 -2.29 -7.03
N PRO A 282 -17.98 -3.61 -6.87
CA PRO A 282 -16.86 -4.55 -6.73
C PRO A 282 -15.90 -4.43 -7.91
N LEU A 283 -14.60 -4.33 -7.61
CA LEU A 283 -13.55 -4.31 -8.63
C LEU A 283 -13.26 -5.74 -9.13
N PHE A 284 -13.19 -6.67 -8.19
CA PHE A 284 -13.06 -8.10 -8.44
C PHE A 284 -14.18 -8.85 -7.74
N ILE A 285 -14.75 -9.83 -8.43
CA ILE A 285 -15.76 -10.73 -7.89
C ILE A 285 -15.08 -12.08 -7.63
N PRO A 286 -15.03 -12.57 -6.38
CA PRO A 286 -14.46 -13.87 -6.06
C PRO A 286 -15.43 -14.99 -6.46
N PHE A 287 -14.89 -16.05 -7.05
CA PHE A 287 -15.57 -17.27 -7.42
C PHE A 287 -14.86 -18.45 -6.77
N PRO A 288 -15.46 -19.09 -5.74
CA PRO A 288 -14.87 -20.28 -5.14
C PRO A 288 -14.64 -21.38 -6.18
N LEU A 289 -13.49 -22.05 -6.08
CA LEU A 289 -13.13 -23.15 -6.97
C LEU A 289 -14.19 -24.28 -6.98
N ALA A 290 -14.82 -24.52 -5.83
CA ALA A 290 -15.92 -25.48 -5.69
C ALA A 290 -17.19 -25.09 -6.48
N ARG A 291 -17.27 -23.88 -7.01
CA ARG A 291 -18.41 -23.35 -7.79
C ARG A 291 -17.96 -22.72 -9.11
N LEU A 292 -17.04 -23.40 -9.80
CA LEU A 292 -16.56 -22.95 -11.11
C LEU A 292 -17.66 -22.79 -12.15
N ASP A 293 -18.76 -23.51 -12.03
CA ASP A 293 -19.93 -23.35 -12.90
C ASP A 293 -20.40 -21.88 -12.92
N GLY A 294 -20.36 -21.19 -11.77
CA GLY A 294 -20.74 -19.77 -11.69
C GLY A 294 -19.76 -18.83 -12.39
N LEU A 295 -18.46 -19.14 -12.38
CA LEU A 295 -17.46 -18.39 -13.15
C LEU A 295 -17.69 -18.62 -14.65
N ARG A 296 -17.88 -19.88 -15.04
CA ARG A 296 -18.15 -20.29 -16.42
C ARG A 296 -19.39 -19.58 -16.97
N GLU A 297 -20.53 -19.64 -16.29
CA GLU A 297 -21.76 -18.96 -16.68
C GLU A 297 -21.53 -17.46 -16.90
N LYS A 298 -20.68 -16.83 -16.08
CA LYS A 298 -20.34 -15.42 -16.24
C LYS A 298 -19.44 -15.16 -17.44
N LEU A 299 -18.51 -16.06 -17.73
CA LEU A 299 -17.57 -15.95 -18.85
C LEU A 299 -18.19 -16.33 -20.21
N GLU A 300 -19.21 -17.17 -20.24
CA GLU A 300 -19.84 -17.66 -21.49
C GLU A 300 -20.27 -16.52 -22.42
N GLY A 301 -20.77 -15.41 -21.88
CA GLY A 301 -21.15 -14.23 -22.67
C GLY A 301 -19.96 -13.52 -23.32
N TYR A 302 -18.78 -13.59 -22.71
CA TYR A 302 -17.58 -12.91 -23.19
C TYR A 302 -16.79 -13.74 -24.22
N ILE A 303 -16.76 -15.06 -24.03
CA ILE A 303 -15.91 -16.00 -24.79
C ILE A 303 -16.46 -16.30 -26.20
N ARG A 304 -17.76 -16.13 -26.45
CA ARG A 304 -18.41 -16.47 -27.74
C ARG A 304 -17.94 -15.64 -28.94
N GLU A 305 -17.38 -14.47 -28.69
CA GLU A 305 -16.92 -13.57 -29.75
C GLU A 305 -15.39 -13.60 -29.83
N PRO A 306 -14.81 -13.58 -31.05
CA PRO A 306 -13.37 -13.50 -31.22
C PRO A 306 -12.74 -12.33 -30.44
N ASN A 307 -11.61 -12.58 -29.79
CA ASN A 307 -10.89 -11.59 -28.98
C ASN A 307 -9.37 -11.86 -28.97
N ASN A 308 -8.58 -10.99 -28.38
CA ASN A 308 -7.18 -11.23 -28.08
C ASN A 308 -7.05 -11.66 -26.62
N TYR A 309 -6.42 -12.80 -26.39
CA TYR A 309 -6.17 -13.32 -25.05
C TYR A 309 -4.72 -13.17 -24.66
N PHE A 310 -4.50 -12.76 -23.42
CA PHE A 310 -3.17 -12.63 -22.84
C PHE A 310 -3.12 -13.48 -21.57
N ILE A 311 -2.19 -14.43 -21.53
CA ILE A 311 -2.07 -15.39 -20.44
C ILE A 311 -0.70 -15.25 -19.81
N TYR A 312 -0.67 -14.99 -18.51
CA TYR A 312 0.53 -15.10 -17.71
C TYR A 312 0.33 -16.24 -16.71
N SER A 313 1.22 -17.22 -16.71
CA SER A 313 1.07 -18.40 -15.86
C SER A 313 2.39 -18.88 -15.28
N PHE A 314 2.37 -19.18 -13.99
CA PHE A 314 3.49 -19.79 -13.26
C PHE A 314 3.62 -21.29 -13.55
N MET A 315 2.50 -21.98 -13.79
CA MET A 315 2.44 -23.41 -14.08
C MET A 315 1.94 -23.66 -15.50
N PRO A 316 2.18 -24.84 -16.11
CA PRO A 316 1.54 -25.17 -17.36
C PRO A 316 0.02 -25.15 -17.19
N ASN A 317 -0.66 -24.43 -18.07
CA ASN A 317 -2.11 -24.29 -18.03
C ASN A 317 -2.78 -25.55 -18.60
N LEU A 318 -3.98 -25.89 -18.12
CA LEU A 318 -4.77 -27.03 -18.61
C LEU A 318 -4.97 -27.05 -20.12
N ILE A 319 -4.96 -25.88 -20.77
CA ILE A 319 -5.00 -25.79 -22.22
C ILE A 319 -3.85 -26.58 -22.88
N HIS A 320 -2.73 -26.87 -22.20
CA HIS A 320 -1.60 -27.62 -22.76
C HIS A 320 -1.54 -29.09 -22.37
N PHE A 321 -2.46 -29.55 -21.54
CA PHE A 321 -2.44 -30.95 -21.10
C PHE A 321 -3.05 -31.83 -22.20
N PRO A 322 -2.41 -32.94 -22.59
CA PRO A 322 -3.10 -33.96 -23.39
C PRO A 322 -4.33 -34.47 -22.61
N PRO A 323 -5.52 -34.60 -23.22
CA PRO A 323 -6.71 -35.10 -22.53
C PRO A 323 -6.48 -36.49 -21.90
N GLU A 324 -5.77 -37.35 -22.61
CA GLU A 324 -5.38 -38.69 -22.15
C GLU A 324 -4.53 -38.66 -20.87
N LEU A 325 -3.65 -37.65 -20.75
CA LEU A 325 -2.82 -37.43 -19.58
C LEU A 325 -3.68 -37.00 -18.38
N ILE A 326 -4.66 -36.11 -18.59
CA ILE A 326 -5.59 -35.69 -17.52
C ILE A 326 -6.32 -36.90 -16.96
N VAL A 327 -6.93 -37.72 -17.83
CA VAL A 327 -7.65 -38.94 -17.43
C VAL A 327 -6.74 -39.85 -16.60
N ARG A 328 -5.56 -40.18 -17.14
CA ARG A 328 -4.60 -41.06 -16.48
C ARG A 328 -4.16 -40.56 -15.11
N VAL A 329 -3.83 -39.26 -15.01
CA VAL A 329 -3.41 -38.64 -13.75
C VAL A 329 -4.56 -38.66 -12.74
N LEU A 330 -5.76 -38.25 -13.12
CA LEU A 330 -6.90 -38.17 -12.20
C LEU A 330 -7.38 -39.56 -11.75
N GLN A 331 -7.36 -40.56 -12.63
CA GLN A 331 -7.66 -41.96 -12.27
C GLN A 331 -6.64 -42.52 -11.28
N ARG A 332 -5.34 -42.22 -11.45
CA ARG A 332 -4.29 -42.60 -10.49
C ARG A 332 -4.57 -42.04 -9.09
N HIS A 333 -5.13 -40.84 -9.02
CA HIS A 333 -5.54 -40.20 -7.77
C HIS A 333 -6.94 -40.64 -7.27
N ARG A 334 -7.59 -41.60 -7.93
CA ARG A 334 -8.93 -42.13 -7.57
C ARG A 334 -10.04 -41.08 -7.60
N ILE A 335 -9.95 -40.11 -8.51
CA ILE A 335 -11.03 -39.17 -8.78
C ILE A 335 -12.20 -39.89 -9.45
N GLN A 336 -13.42 -39.54 -9.07
CA GLN A 336 -14.62 -40.13 -9.66
C GLN A 336 -14.74 -39.77 -11.14
N GLU A 337 -15.17 -40.72 -11.96
CA GLU A 337 -15.28 -40.55 -13.41
C GLU A 337 -16.14 -39.33 -13.79
N THR A 338 -17.23 -39.08 -13.07
CA THR A 338 -18.09 -37.89 -13.26
C THR A 338 -17.34 -36.58 -13.06
N HIS A 339 -16.40 -36.51 -12.12
CA HIS A 339 -15.56 -35.33 -11.91
C HIS A 339 -14.50 -35.21 -13.02
N ILE A 340 -13.92 -36.33 -13.46
CA ILE A 340 -12.98 -36.34 -14.60
C ILE A 340 -13.65 -35.78 -15.85
N THR A 341 -14.87 -36.22 -16.16
CA THR A 341 -15.65 -35.71 -17.30
C THR A 341 -15.83 -34.19 -17.23
N ARG A 342 -16.24 -33.65 -16.06
CA ARG A 342 -16.40 -32.20 -15.87
C ARG A 342 -15.10 -31.41 -16.08
N ILE A 343 -13.97 -31.97 -15.64
CA ILE A 343 -12.65 -31.33 -15.84
C ILE A 343 -12.26 -31.33 -17.32
N LEU A 344 -12.55 -32.41 -18.05
CA LEU A 344 -12.31 -32.48 -19.50
C LEU A 344 -13.22 -31.53 -20.29
N GLU A 345 -14.50 -31.39 -19.90
CA GLU A 345 -15.41 -30.40 -20.50
C GLU A 345 -14.86 -28.98 -20.31
N PHE A 346 -14.44 -28.65 -19.09
CA PHE A 346 -13.79 -27.37 -18.81
C PHE A 346 -12.51 -27.16 -19.62
N GLN A 347 -11.70 -28.21 -19.78
CA GLN A 347 -10.50 -28.14 -20.63
C GLN A 347 -10.85 -27.90 -22.11
N ALA A 348 -11.88 -28.56 -22.63
CA ALA A 348 -12.33 -28.39 -24.00
C ALA A 348 -12.77 -26.94 -24.27
N GLU A 349 -13.45 -26.31 -23.30
CA GLU A 349 -13.81 -24.89 -23.37
C GLU A 349 -12.59 -23.97 -23.39
N LEU A 350 -11.57 -24.24 -22.57
CA LEU A 350 -10.30 -23.51 -22.63
C LEU A 350 -9.59 -23.71 -23.98
N ASN A 351 -9.60 -24.93 -24.53
CA ASN A 351 -9.03 -25.21 -25.83
C ASN A 351 -9.77 -24.51 -26.98
N ALA A 352 -11.08 -24.27 -26.85
CA ALA A 352 -11.83 -23.49 -27.84
C ALA A 352 -11.33 -22.04 -27.97
N LEU A 353 -10.67 -21.51 -26.93
CA LEU A 353 -10.01 -20.20 -26.99
C LEU A 353 -8.91 -20.16 -28.05
N ALA A 354 -8.29 -21.30 -28.42
CA ALA A 354 -7.21 -21.36 -29.42
C ALA A 354 -7.62 -20.86 -30.82
N THR A 355 -8.93 -20.73 -31.10
CA THR A 355 -9.42 -20.06 -32.31
C THR A 355 -9.15 -18.55 -32.35
N ASN A 356 -8.63 -18.00 -31.25
CA ASN A 356 -8.30 -16.60 -31.06
C ASN A 356 -6.80 -16.37 -31.11
N SER A 357 -6.41 -15.11 -31.26
CA SER A 357 -5.03 -14.69 -31.03
C SER A 357 -4.71 -14.78 -29.53
N ILE A 358 -3.72 -15.58 -29.15
CA ILE A 358 -3.30 -15.79 -27.76
C ILE A 358 -1.82 -15.46 -27.62
N LYS A 359 -1.46 -14.64 -26.63
CA LYS A 359 -0.07 -14.47 -26.18
C LYS A 359 0.09 -15.09 -24.80
N ILE A 360 1.09 -15.95 -24.64
CA ILE A 360 1.35 -16.67 -23.39
C ILE A 360 2.76 -16.33 -22.88
N LEU A 361 2.83 -15.85 -21.64
CA LEU A 361 4.05 -15.61 -20.89
C LEU A 361 4.22 -16.67 -19.81
N TYR A 362 5.38 -17.33 -19.84
CA TYR A 362 5.78 -18.36 -18.89
C TYR A 362 7.00 -17.95 -18.09
N ASN A 363 6.96 -18.20 -16.77
CA ASN A 363 8.12 -18.00 -15.91
C ASN A 363 9.11 -19.18 -16.05
N ILE A 364 10.25 -18.95 -16.70
CA ILE A 364 11.24 -19.99 -17.00
C ILE A 364 11.96 -20.52 -15.75
N ASP A 365 12.20 -19.66 -14.76
CA ASP A 365 12.92 -20.03 -13.53
C ASP A 365 12.13 -21.09 -12.76
N LEU A 366 10.81 -20.95 -12.75
CA LEU A 366 9.93 -21.92 -12.12
C LEU A 366 9.92 -23.27 -12.86
N TYR A 367 9.93 -23.28 -14.19
CA TYR A 367 10.04 -24.53 -14.96
C TYR A 367 11.37 -25.25 -14.72
N ASN A 368 12.48 -24.52 -14.60
CA ASN A 368 13.77 -25.09 -14.21
C ASN A 368 13.71 -25.72 -12.80
N GLN A 369 13.01 -25.08 -11.85
CA GLN A 369 12.83 -25.63 -10.51
C GLN A 369 11.96 -26.89 -10.51
N LEU A 370 10.86 -26.89 -11.28
CA LEU A 370 9.94 -28.03 -11.40
C LEU A 370 10.65 -29.30 -11.87
N GLY A 371 11.62 -29.17 -12.80
CA GLY A 371 12.36 -30.32 -13.32
C GLY A 371 13.20 -31.06 -12.27
N ASN A 372 13.47 -30.43 -11.13
CA ASN A 372 14.20 -31.04 -10.02
C ASN A 372 13.30 -31.81 -9.04
N LEU A 373 11.97 -31.77 -9.20
CA LEU A 373 11.03 -32.42 -8.31
C LEU A 373 10.60 -33.79 -8.88
N ASP A 374 10.50 -34.80 -8.01
CA ASP A 374 10.01 -36.13 -8.42
C ASP A 374 8.48 -36.16 -8.56
N GLN A 375 7.80 -35.36 -7.73
CA GLN A 375 6.38 -35.14 -7.79
C GLN A 375 6.09 -33.64 -7.81
N ILE A 376 5.33 -33.21 -8.81
CA ILE A 376 4.96 -31.83 -9.04
C ILE A 376 3.48 -31.70 -8.78
N ARG A 377 3.10 -30.89 -7.79
CA ARG A 377 1.70 -30.60 -7.52
C ARG A 377 1.16 -29.64 -8.58
N ILE A 378 0.11 -30.06 -9.29
CA ILE A 378 -0.59 -29.19 -10.24
C ILE A 378 -1.79 -28.60 -9.52
N GLU A 379 -1.66 -27.33 -9.14
CA GLU A 379 -2.62 -26.70 -8.24
C GLU A 379 -4.01 -26.59 -8.88
N THR A 380 -4.10 -26.11 -10.13
CA THR A 380 -5.39 -26.05 -10.85
C THR A 380 -6.08 -27.42 -10.88
N LEU A 381 -5.37 -28.50 -11.19
CA LEU A 381 -5.93 -29.86 -11.17
C LEU A 381 -6.30 -30.30 -9.76
N SER A 382 -5.44 -30.04 -8.78
CA SER A 382 -5.67 -30.41 -7.37
C SER A 382 -6.97 -29.80 -6.86
N TYR A 383 -7.19 -28.54 -7.16
CA TYR A 383 -8.40 -27.84 -6.75
C TYR A 383 -9.64 -28.33 -7.50
N LEU A 384 -9.56 -28.48 -8.82
CA LEU A 384 -10.66 -29.04 -9.61
C LEU A 384 -11.07 -30.45 -9.17
N ALA A 385 -10.07 -31.24 -8.79
CA ALA A 385 -10.25 -32.59 -8.28
C ALA A 385 -10.75 -32.63 -6.82
N GLY A 386 -10.65 -31.52 -6.09
CA GLY A 386 -10.99 -31.42 -4.66
C GLY A 386 -9.97 -32.08 -3.72
N GLN A 387 -8.80 -32.48 -4.22
CA GLN A 387 -7.73 -33.10 -3.46
C GLN A 387 -6.36 -32.93 -4.15
N PRO A 388 -5.22 -33.04 -3.45
CA PRO A 388 -3.90 -32.86 -4.05
C PRO A 388 -3.64 -33.81 -5.23
N VAL A 389 -3.38 -33.23 -6.41
CA VAL A 389 -3.04 -33.93 -7.65
C VAL A 389 -1.59 -33.63 -8.01
N HIS A 390 -0.82 -34.70 -8.14
CA HIS A 390 0.59 -34.65 -8.49
C HIS A 390 0.84 -35.33 -9.84
N ILE A 391 1.75 -34.75 -10.62
CA ILE A 391 2.33 -35.32 -11.83
C ILE A 391 3.80 -35.67 -11.61
N THR A 392 4.31 -36.54 -12.46
CA THR A 392 5.70 -37.00 -12.49
C THR A 392 6.50 -36.26 -13.58
N ARG A 393 7.84 -36.37 -13.56
CA ARG A 393 8.69 -35.78 -14.61
C ARG A 393 8.36 -36.26 -16.04
N PRO A 394 8.11 -37.56 -16.29
CA PRO A 394 7.67 -38.01 -17.61
C PRO A 394 6.36 -37.35 -18.07
N GLU A 395 5.42 -37.13 -17.15
CA GLU A 395 4.15 -36.46 -17.45
C GLU A 395 4.34 -34.96 -17.70
N LEU A 396 5.28 -34.31 -17.00
CA LEU A 396 5.67 -32.94 -17.31
C LEU A 396 6.31 -32.83 -18.71
N ARG A 397 7.14 -33.81 -19.09
CA ARG A 397 7.70 -33.90 -20.45
C ARG A 397 6.59 -34.00 -21.50
N GLU A 398 5.56 -34.83 -21.27
CA GLU A 398 4.41 -34.93 -22.18
C GLU A 398 3.68 -33.57 -22.35
N ILE A 399 3.58 -32.77 -21.28
CA ILE A 399 2.99 -31.43 -21.35
C ILE A 399 3.87 -30.49 -22.19
N PHE A 400 5.19 -30.50 -22.00
CA PHE A 400 6.11 -29.67 -22.79
C PHE A 400 6.10 -30.03 -24.28
N GLU A 401 6.00 -31.32 -24.60
CA GLU A 401 5.84 -31.75 -25.99
C GLU A 401 4.51 -31.28 -26.57
N SER A 402 3.41 -31.34 -25.80
CA SER A 402 2.13 -30.80 -26.24
C SER A 402 2.18 -29.28 -26.49
N ILE A 403 2.93 -28.52 -25.69
CA ILE A 403 3.18 -27.09 -25.94
C ILE A 403 3.91 -26.92 -27.27
N LYS A 404 4.99 -27.67 -27.52
CA LYS A 404 5.74 -27.62 -28.79
C LYS A 404 4.87 -27.97 -30.00
N GLU A 405 4.02 -28.98 -29.90
CA GLU A 405 3.09 -29.35 -30.96
C GLU A 405 2.14 -28.20 -31.28
N LYS A 406 1.53 -27.58 -30.25
CA LYS A 406 0.64 -26.43 -30.43
C LYS A 406 1.35 -25.25 -31.07
N MET A 407 2.59 -24.97 -30.68
CA MET A 407 3.42 -23.93 -31.28
C MET A 407 3.68 -24.15 -32.78
N ARG A 408 3.75 -25.41 -33.23
CA ARG A 408 3.97 -25.76 -34.63
C ARG A 408 2.67 -25.73 -35.44
N SER A 409 1.56 -26.14 -34.84
CA SER A 409 0.28 -26.28 -35.53
C SER A 409 -0.54 -25.00 -35.57
N ASP A 410 -0.35 -24.09 -34.61
CA ASP A 410 -1.22 -22.93 -34.40
C ASP A 410 -0.46 -21.60 -34.47
N SER A 411 -0.64 -20.87 -35.56
CA SER A 411 -0.01 -19.57 -35.78
C SER A 411 -0.65 -18.43 -34.98
N LEU A 412 -1.82 -18.65 -34.37
CA LEU A 412 -2.51 -17.66 -33.56
C LEU A 412 -2.00 -17.64 -32.12
N ILE A 413 -1.26 -18.66 -31.69
CA ILE A 413 -0.71 -18.76 -30.33
C ILE A 413 0.78 -18.39 -30.35
N GLN A 414 1.13 -17.33 -29.62
CA GLN A 414 2.49 -16.89 -29.41
C GLN A 414 2.94 -17.16 -27.98
N PHE A 415 4.18 -17.59 -27.84
CA PHE A 415 4.79 -17.95 -26.56
C PHE A 415 6.04 -17.14 -26.33
N ALA A 416 6.27 -16.77 -25.08
CA ALA A 416 7.53 -16.19 -24.63
C ALA A 416 7.81 -16.58 -23.18
N PHE A 417 9.10 -16.64 -22.85
CA PHE A 417 9.60 -16.91 -21.51
C PHE A 417 10.08 -15.63 -20.84
N ILE A 418 9.86 -15.53 -19.53
CA ILE A 418 10.31 -14.44 -18.66
C ILE A 418 10.92 -14.99 -17.38
N GLN A 419 11.79 -14.20 -16.75
CA GLN A 419 12.40 -14.55 -15.47
C GLN A 419 11.60 -13.96 -14.31
N GLU A 420 11.74 -14.54 -13.11
CA GLU A 420 11.02 -14.09 -11.93
C GLU A 420 11.40 -12.65 -11.53
N ALA A 421 12.67 -12.29 -11.72
CA ALA A 421 13.19 -10.95 -11.48
C ALA A 421 12.45 -9.87 -12.30
N ASP A 422 11.94 -10.21 -13.49
CA ASP A 422 11.28 -9.27 -14.40
C ASP A 422 9.89 -8.83 -13.89
N ILE A 423 9.29 -9.59 -12.96
CA ILE A 423 7.86 -9.41 -12.58
C ILE A 423 7.72 -8.93 -11.12
N SER A 424 8.56 -9.44 -10.21
CA SER A 424 8.66 -8.98 -8.81
C SER A 424 7.29 -8.74 -8.11
N LEU A 425 6.41 -9.75 -8.13
CA LEU A 425 5.09 -9.71 -7.48
C LEU A 425 5.20 -10.04 -5.98
N LEU A 426 4.24 -9.56 -5.16
CA LEU A 426 4.19 -9.90 -3.72
C LEU A 426 4.00 -11.39 -3.47
N PHE A 427 3.22 -12.04 -4.33
CA PHE A 427 3.10 -13.49 -4.40
C PHE A 427 2.65 -13.91 -5.80
N PRO A 428 2.89 -15.18 -6.18
CA PRO A 428 2.51 -15.67 -7.50
C PRO A 428 1.02 -15.45 -7.81
N VAL A 429 0.73 -15.00 -9.03
CA VAL A 429 -0.62 -14.90 -9.60
C VAL A 429 -0.61 -15.36 -11.05
N ASN A 430 -1.63 -16.10 -11.45
CA ASN A 430 -1.90 -16.40 -12.85
C ASN A 430 -2.91 -15.39 -13.36
N LEU A 431 -2.74 -14.93 -14.60
CA LEU A 431 -3.62 -13.96 -15.26
C LEU A 431 -4.13 -14.54 -16.57
N ILE A 432 -5.43 -14.40 -16.81
CA ILE A 432 -6.08 -14.62 -18.10
C ILE A 432 -6.84 -13.34 -18.41
N ILE A 433 -6.42 -12.62 -19.45
CA ILE A 433 -6.98 -11.34 -19.85
C ILE A 433 -7.59 -11.50 -21.23
N ALA A 434 -8.86 -11.17 -21.38
CA ALA A 434 -9.49 -10.94 -22.68
C ALA A 434 -9.54 -9.43 -22.92
N SER A 435 -8.89 -8.97 -23.99
CA SER A 435 -8.76 -7.54 -24.34
C SER A 435 -10.08 -6.79 -24.15
N ARG A 436 -10.05 -5.81 -23.23
CA ARG A 436 -11.18 -4.93 -22.85
C ARG A 436 -12.48 -5.63 -22.42
N LYS A 437 -12.45 -6.92 -22.11
CA LYS A 437 -13.64 -7.72 -21.75
C LYS A 437 -13.60 -8.20 -20.31
N PHE A 438 -12.55 -8.92 -19.94
CA PHE A 438 -12.40 -9.42 -18.58
C PHE A 438 -10.94 -9.70 -18.23
N VAL A 439 -10.68 -9.76 -16.93
CA VAL A 439 -9.49 -10.37 -16.35
C VAL A 439 -9.92 -11.42 -15.33
N VAL A 440 -9.33 -12.60 -15.41
CA VAL A 440 -9.40 -13.64 -14.40
C VAL A 440 -8.02 -13.80 -13.79
N THR A 441 -7.96 -13.75 -12.47
CA THR A 441 -6.71 -13.87 -11.73
C THR A 441 -6.86 -14.76 -10.51
N TYR A 442 -5.80 -15.49 -10.16
CA TYR A 442 -5.80 -16.43 -9.06
C TYR A 442 -4.36 -16.73 -8.62
N ASN A 443 -4.11 -16.89 -7.31
CA ASN A 443 -2.80 -17.28 -6.77
C ASN A 443 -2.58 -18.81 -6.92
N PRO A 444 -1.62 -19.30 -7.71
CA PRO A 444 -1.47 -20.73 -7.93
C PRO A 444 -1.13 -21.53 -6.66
N VAL A 445 -0.50 -20.94 -5.64
CA VAL A 445 -0.02 -21.66 -4.45
C VAL A 445 -1.03 -21.68 -3.30
N ALA A 446 -1.81 -20.61 -3.13
CA ALA A 446 -2.65 -20.40 -1.95
C ALA A 446 -4.16 -20.27 -2.26
N THR A 447 -4.59 -20.60 -3.48
CA THR A 447 -5.94 -20.26 -3.93
C THR A 447 -7.06 -21.01 -3.22
N ARG A 448 -8.17 -20.31 -3.03
CA ARG A 448 -9.49 -20.90 -2.81
C ARG A 448 -10.51 -20.44 -3.86
N GLU A 449 -10.15 -19.41 -4.62
CA GLU A 449 -11.07 -18.60 -5.41
C GLU A 449 -10.39 -18.06 -6.67
N TYR A 450 -11.13 -17.94 -7.76
CA TYR A 450 -10.79 -17.09 -8.90
C TYR A 450 -11.37 -15.69 -8.69
N PHE A 451 -10.65 -14.66 -9.12
CA PHE A 451 -11.13 -13.28 -9.07
C PHE A 451 -11.41 -12.79 -10.49
N LEU A 452 -12.64 -12.36 -10.74
CA LEU A 452 -13.09 -11.85 -12.04
C LEU A 452 -13.26 -10.34 -11.97
N GLY A 453 -12.54 -9.61 -12.82
CA GLY A 453 -12.74 -8.18 -13.07
C GLY A 453 -13.30 -7.97 -14.49
N THR A 454 -14.34 -7.15 -14.64
CA THR A 454 -15.02 -6.91 -15.93
C THR A 454 -15.18 -5.44 -16.28
N ASP A 455 -14.80 -4.52 -15.40
CA ASP A 455 -14.85 -3.11 -15.73
C ASP A 455 -13.75 -2.73 -16.74
N LEU A 456 -14.06 -1.76 -17.60
CA LEU A 456 -13.16 -1.36 -18.69
C LEU A 456 -11.81 -0.87 -18.18
N THR A 457 -11.78 -0.23 -17.01
CA THR A 457 -10.53 0.36 -16.50
C THR A 457 -9.58 -0.70 -16.01
N THR A 458 -10.08 -1.67 -15.25
CA THR A 458 -9.31 -2.84 -14.81
C THR A 458 -8.83 -3.64 -16.00
N THR A 459 -9.70 -3.94 -16.97
CA THR A 459 -9.31 -4.77 -18.13
C THR A 459 -8.23 -4.10 -18.99
N VAL A 460 -8.37 -2.79 -19.27
CA VAL A 460 -7.36 -2.02 -20.01
C VAL A 460 -6.04 -1.94 -19.24
N ALA A 461 -6.08 -1.77 -17.92
CA ALA A 461 -4.87 -1.72 -17.12
C ALA A 461 -4.09 -3.03 -17.10
N PHE A 462 -4.79 -4.16 -16.92
CA PHE A 462 -4.15 -5.48 -16.94
C PHE A 462 -3.62 -5.82 -18.34
N GLU A 463 -4.33 -5.44 -19.40
CA GLU A 463 -3.84 -5.55 -20.78
C GLU A 463 -2.58 -4.70 -21.00
N TYR A 464 -2.56 -3.46 -20.54
CA TYR A 464 -1.39 -2.57 -20.63
C TYR A 464 -0.20 -3.12 -19.83
N TYR A 465 -0.44 -3.67 -18.65
CA TYR A 465 0.59 -4.34 -17.85
C TYR A 465 1.15 -5.58 -18.55
N PHE A 466 0.30 -6.41 -19.15
CA PHE A 466 0.76 -7.55 -19.92
C PHE A 466 1.60 -7.12 -21.12
N ASP A 467 1.15 -6.13 -21.88
CA ASP A 467 1.91 -5.59 -23.02
C ASP A 467 3.25 -5.00 -22.58
N HIS A 468 3.32 -4.38 -21.41
CA HIS A 468 4.58 -3.92 -20.82
C HIS A 468 5.55 -5.08 -20.58
N LEU A 469 5.11 -6.14 -19.89
CA LEU A 469 5.91 -7.35 -19.68
C LEU A 469 6.32 -7.99 -21.01
N TRP A 470 5.37 -8.15 -21.93
CA TRP A 470 5.62 -8.71 -23.25
C TRP A 470 6.70 -7.91 -23.98
N ASN A 471 6.64 -6.58 -23.95
CA ASN A 471 7.59 -5.73 -24.66
C ASN A 471 8.99 -5.71 -24.03
N GLN A 472 9.12 -5.97 -22.72
CA GLN A 472 10.41 -6.15 -22.07
C GLN A 472 11.13 -7.43 -22.52
N VAL A 473 10.39 -8.47 -22.93
CA VAL A 473 11.02 -9.71 -23.41
C VAL A 473 11.83 -9.45 -24.69
N PRO A 474 13.12 -9.81 -24.73
CA PRO A 474 13.95 -9.66 -25.92
C PRO A 474 13.33 -10.32 -27.16
N LEU A 475 13.46 -9.69 -28.33
CA LEU A 475 12.87 -10.20 -29.58
C LEU A 475 13.28 -11.64 -29.91
N ILE A 476 14.53 -12.02 -29.60
CA ILE A 476 15.02 -13.38 -29.81
C ILE A 476 14.23 -14.40 -28.95
N GLN A 477 13.84 -14.03 -27.73
CA GLN A 477 13.10 -14.88 -26.80
C GLN A 477 11.60 -15.01 -27.14
N LYS A 478 11.12 -14.19 -28.08
CA LYS A 478 9.78 -14.32 -28.69
C LYS A 478 9.80 -15.14 -29.98
N ASN A 479 10.99 -15.48 -30.50
CA ASN A 479 11.10 -16.25 -31.73
C ASN A 479 10.65 -17.69 -31.48
N PRO A 480 9.70 -18.25 -32.27
CA PRO A 480 9.22 -19.62 -32.07
C PRO A 480 10.33 -20.68 -32.04
N LEU A 481 11.38 -20.53 -32.85
CA LEU A 481 12.51 -21.46 -32.86
C LEU A 481 13.30 -21.41 -31.56
N TYR A 482 13.52 -20.22 -31.00
CA TYR A 482 14.22 -20.05 -29.73
C TYR A 482 13.41 -20.64 -28.57
N VAL A 483 12.10 -20.39 -28.56
CA VAL A 483 11.20 -20.92 -27.53
C VAL A 483 11.15 -22.44 -27.60
N MET A 484 11.10 -23.03 -28.81
CA MET A 484 11.20 -24.48 -28.99
C MET A 484 12.54 -25.05 -28.50
N ASP A 485 13.68 -24.43 -28.84
CA ASP A 485 15.01 -24.83 -28.35
C ASP A 485 15.11 -24.74 -26.81
N THR A 486 14.45 -23.74 -26.22
CA THR A 486 14.37 -23.62 -24.76
C THR A 486 13.54 -24.75 -24.14
N LEU A 487 12.41 -25.11 -24.76
CA LEU A 487 11.60 -26.26 -24.33
C LEU A 487 12.36 -27.59 -24.50
N ASP A 488 13.13 -27.76 -25.58
CA ASP A 488 13.97 -28.94 -25.79
C ASP A 488 14.99 -29.11 -24.65
N LYS A 489 15.66 -28.03 -24.24
CA LYS A 489 16.57 -28.06 -23.08
C LYS A 489 15.88 -28.44 -21.77
N LEU A 490 14.65 -27.96 -21.56
CA LEU A 490 13.86 -28.36 -20.39
C LEU A 490 13.47 -29.84 -20.45
N ILE A 491 13.08 -30.33 -21.62
CA ILE A 491 12.70 -31.74 -21.86
C ILE A 491 13.89 -32.67 -21.62
N ASP A 492 15.08 -32.28 -22.07
CA ASP A 492 16.32 -33.03 -21.91
C ASP A 492 16.79 -33.09 -20.45
N ALA A 493 16.40 -32.11 -19.63
CA ALA A 493 16.73 -32.05 -18.21
C ALA A 493 15.78 -32.86 -17.31
N LEU A 494 14.57 -33.21 -17.79
CA LEU A 494 13.59 -34.06 -17.09
C LEU A 494 13.94 -35.54 -17.20
#